data_AF-A0A7L0VKN1-F1
#
_entry.id   AF-A0A7L0VKN1-F1
#
_cell.length_a   1.000
_cell.length_b   1.000
_cell.length_c   1.000
_cell.angle_alpha   90.00
_cell.angle_beta   90.00
_cell.angle_gamma   90.00
#
_symmetry.space_group_name_H-M   'P 1'
#
loop_
_entity.id
_entity.type
_entity.pdbx_description
1 polymer ?
#
loop_
_entity_poly.entity_id
_entity_poly.type
_entity_poly.pdbx_seq_one_letter_code
_entity_poly.pdbx_strand_id
1 'polypeptide(L)'
;MNPTNDDPVFGTVFDWDYHLWEIRLTFLAAGFLIYLGVFLLSHWLSSWRSTTYRALYAKEKVFWNMAVTRGVFGLQSCVAGLWALLIDPVFHADKVYSQQKWSWFNCLIAAGFFLLENVAVHVSNIIFRTFDVFLVVHHLLAFGGLAGLVINVKSGHYLPLMGMLLEMSTPSTCISWMLLKAGRANTFFWKANQWVMIHLFHCRMILTYHMWWVCIFNWNSITENLGLLHFIVLFSGLFAVTLILNPYWTYKKTQQLLSPTDWNF
;
A
#
# COMPACT_ATOMS: atom_id res chain seq x y z
N MET A 1 -0.33 44.39 -25.07
CA MET A 1 0.61 43.26 -25.03
C MET A 1 1.03 43.09 -23.58
N ASN A 2 0.45 42.11 -22.88
CA ASN A 2 0.90 41.75 -21.53
C ASN A 2 2.11 40.82 -21.69
N PRO A 3 3.22 41.05 -20.98
CA PRO A 3 4.26 40.05 -20.87
C PRO A 3 3.75 38.93 -19.97
N THR A 4 3.67 37.73 -20.53
CA THR A 4 3.47 36.51 -19.75
C THR A 4 4.72 36.29 -18.90
N ASN A 5 4.52 36.25 -17.58
CA ASN A 5 5.52 35.81 -16.62
C ASN A 5 5.86 34.35 -16.90
N ASP A 6 6.93 34.12 -17.65
CA ASP A 6 7.67 32.88 -17.61
C ASP A 6 8.51 32.91 -16.33
N ASP A 7 8.01 32.29 -15.26
CA ASP A 7 8.80 31.87 -14.10
C ASP A 7 9.17 30.39 -14.28
N PRO A 8 10.37 30.04 -14.80
CA PRO A 8 10.76 28.66 -15.02
C PRO A 8 11.62 28.19 -13.85
N VAL A 9 11.03 27.96 -12.66
CA VAL A 9 11.82 27.43 -11.53
C VAL A 9 11.15 26.29 -10.77
N PHE A 10 9.82 26.14 -10.83
CA PHE A 10 9.16 24.95 -10.27
C PHE A 10 7.96 24.54 -11.14
N GLY A 11 8.23 23.75 -12.19
CA GLY A 11 7.18 22.95 -12.80
C GLY A 11 6.54 22.08 -11.71
N THR A 12 5.22 21.93 -11.73
CA THR A 12 4.54 21.11 -10.72
C THR A 12 5.17 19.72 -10.73
N VAL A 13 5.25 19.03 -9.59
CA VAL A 13 5.81 17.66 -9.48
C VAL A 13 5.15 16.70 -10.49
N PHE A 14 3.95 17.03 -10.94
CA PHE A 14 3.25 16.30 -11.98
C PHE A 14 3.83 16.56 -13.37
N ASP A 15 4.46 17.68 -13.68
CA ASP A 15 4.98 18.02 -15.01
C ASP A 15 6.34 17.41 -15.36
N TRP A 16 6.90 16.59 -14.48
CA TRP A 16 8.18 15.92 -14.68
C TRP A 16 8.09 14.81 -15.73
N ASP A 17 9.19 14.55 -16.45
CA ASP A 17 9.26 13.45 -17.42
C ASP A 17 9.54 12.10 -16.76
N TYR A 18 8.47 11.40 -16.39
CA TYR A 18 8.56 10.08 -15.75
C TYR A 18 9.15 8.99 -16.65
N HIS A 19 9.41 9.21 -17.94
CA HIS A 19 10.14 8.23 -18.74
C HIS A 19 11.63 8.18 -18.39
N LEU A 20 12.18 9.29 -17.87
CA LEU A 20 13.57 9.34 -17.41
C LEU A 20 13.77 8.43 -16.19
N TRP A 21 14.80 7.60 -16.25
CA TRP A 21 15.14 6.66 -15.18
C TRP A 21 15.46 7.36 -13.86
N GLU A 22 16.21 8.46 -13.93
CA GLU A 22 16.61 9.27 -12.78
C GLU A 22 15.41 9.84 -12.03
N ILE A 23 14.39 10.30 -12.77
CA ILE A 23 13.15 10.81 -12.19
C ILE A 23 12.42 9.69 -11.45
N ARG A 24 12.26 8.52 -12.07
CA ARG A 24 11.60 7.37 -11.42
C ARG A 24 12.32 6.91 -10.16
N LEU A 25 13.65 6.84 -10.18
CA LEU A 25 14.45 6.52 -8.99
C LEU A 25 14.33 7.59 -7.90
N THR A 26 14.27 8.87 -8.29
CA THR A 26 14.10 9.98 -7.35
C THR A 26 12.78 9.85 -6.59
N PHE A 27 11.67 9.56 -7.28
CA PHE A 27 10.37 9.35 -6.62
C PHE A 27 10.32 8.08 -5.78
N LEU A 28 10.97 7.00 -6.20
CA LEU A 28 11.10 5.79 -5.39
C LEU A 28 11.86 6.09 -4.08
N ALA A 29 13.00 6.78 -4.17
CA ALA A 29 13.77 7.20 -3.01
C ALA A 29 12.99 8.18 -2.12
N ALA A 30 12.27 9.13 -2.73
CA ALA A 30 11.41 10.06 -2.01
C ALA A 30 10.30 9.32 -1.24
N GLY A 31 9.64 8.34 -1.87
CA GLY A 31 8.63 7.51 -1.20
C GLY A 31 9.20 6.80 0.02
N PHE A 32 10.38 6.18 -0.11
CA PHE A 32 11.08 5.55 1.02
C PHE A 32 11.33 6.56 2.16
N LEU A 33 11.90 7.72 1.84
CA LEU A 33 12.29 8.73 2.83
C LEU A 33 11.08 9.40 3.49
N ILE A 34 9.99 9.66 2.74
CA ILE A 34 8.74 10.23 3.28
C ILE A 34 8.17 9.30 4.33
N TYR A 35 8.02 8.01 4.02
CA TYR A 35 7.44 7.05 4.97
C TYR A 35 8.39 6.69 6.12
N LEU A 36 9.70 6.76 5.91
CA LEU A 36 10.67 6.74 7.01
C LEU A 36 10.48 7.96 7.93
N GLY A 37 10.25 9.13 7.34
CA GLY A 37 9.88 10.35 8.08
C GLY A 37 8.61 10.16 8.92
N VAL A 38 7.56 9.56 8.36
CA VAL A 38 6.32 9.23 9.09
C VAL A 38 6.61 8.27 10.26
N PHE A 39 7.44 7.26 10.04
CA PHE A 39 7.85 6.31 11.08
C PHE A 39 8.58 7.03 12.23
N LEU A 40 9.56 7.87 11.91
CA LEU A 40 10.35 8.61 12.90
C LEU A 40 9.51 9.65 13.64
N LEU A 41 8.61 10.34 12.93
CA LEU A 41 7.66 11.28 13.52
C LEU A 41 6.70 10.56 14.48
N SER A 42 6.21 9.38 14.09
CA SER A 42 5.38 8.53 14.94
C SER A 42 6.12 8.13 16.21
N HIS A 43 7.39 7.72 16.10
CA HIS A 43 8.25 7.41 17.24
C HIS A 43 8.38 8.62 18.18
N TRP A 44 8.71 9.79 17.63
CA TRP A 44 8.91 11.01 18.41
C TRP A 44 7.63 11.45 19.13
N LEU A 45 6.51 11.57 18.41
CA LEU A 45 5.21 11.95 18.97
C LEU A 45 4.72 10.95 20.01
N SER A 46 4.82 9.65 19.71
CA SER A 46 4.36 8.58 20.62
C SER A 46 5.21 8.51 21.88
N SER A 47 6.53 8.71 21.79
CA SER A 47 7.41 8.78 22.95
C SER A 47 7.03 9.93 23.88
N TRP A 48 6.68 11.08 23.30
CA TRP A 48 6.29 12.26 24.07
C TRP A 48 4.89 12.12 24.69
N ARG A 49 3.89 11.66 23.92
CA ARG A 49 2.47 11.77 24.29
C ARG A 49 1.80 10.48 24.74
N SER A 50 2.28 9.31 24.32
CA SER A 50 1.60 8.03 24.56
C SER A 50 2.23 7.26 25.72
N THR A 51 1.47 7.13 26.82
CA THR A 51 1.84 6.28 27.96
C THR A 51 1.94 4.81 27.56
N THR A 52 0.98 4.33 26.76
CA THR A 52 0.99 2.98 26.18
C THR A 52 2.29 2.73 25.43
N TYR A 53 2.64 3.61 24.49
CA TYR A 53 3.83 3.43 23.66
C TYR A 53 5.11 3.35 24.51
N ARG A 54 5.26 4.20 25.52
CA ARG A 54 6.44 4.17 26.40
C ARG A 54 6.60 2.84 27.12
N ALA A 55 5.50 2.20 27.50
CA ALA A 55 5.46 0.91 28.20
C ALA A 55 5.68 -0.30 27.27
N LEU A 56 5.55 -0.14 25.95
CA LEU A 56 5.78 -1.21 24.98
C LEU A 56 7.25 -1.66 24.95
N TYR A 57 7.46 -2.94 24.69
CA TYR A 57 8.80 -3.49 24.41
C TYR A 57 9.35 -2.93 23.08
N ALA A 58 10.67 -3.01 22.89
CA ALA A 58 11.34 -2.47 21.69
C ALA A 58 10.72 -2.99 20.38
N LYS A 59 10.44 -4.30 20.32
CA LYS A 59 9.77 -4.95 19.17
C LYS A 59 8.40 -4.33 18.89
N GLU A 60 7.57 -4.17 19.92
CA GLU A 60 6.23 -3.61 19.79
C GLU A 60 6.24 -2.11 19.46
N LYS A 61 7.24 -1.35 19.91
CA LYS A 61 7.45 0.05 19.52
C LYS A 61 7.71 0.18 18.02
N VAL A 62 8.54 -0.69 17.45
CA VAL A 62 8.76 -0.74 16.00
C VAL A 62 7.45 -1.02 15.27
N PHE A 63 6.69 -2.04 15.69
CA PHE A 63 5.40 -2.36 15.09
C PHE A 63 4.36 -1.25 15.25
N TRP A 64 4.38 -0.51 16.36
CA TRP A 64 3.52 0.64 16.57
C TRP A 64 3.81 1.76 15.59
N ASN A 65 5.09 2.09 15.39
CA ASN A 65 5.47 3.12 14.43
C ASN A 65 5.15 2.67 13.00
N MET A 66 5.41 1.41 12.66
CA MET A 66 4.99 0.83 11.37
C MET A 66 3.47 0.82 11.19
N ALA A 67 2.68 0.59 12.24
CA ALA A 67 1.22 0.65 12.14
C ALA A 67 0.74 2.05 11.76
N VAL A 68 1.33 3.10 12.32
CA VAL A 68 1.02 4.48 11.90
C VAL A 68 1.44 4.71 10.46
N THR A 69 2.67 4.33 10.08
CA THR A 69 3.17 4.48 8.71
C THR A 69 2.27 3.77 7.68
N ARG A 70 1.90 2.51 7.94
CA ARG A 70 0.96 1.72 7.13
C ARG A 70 -0.42 2.35 7.06
N GLY A 71 -0.91 2.91 8.16
CA GLY A 71 -2.19 3.62 8.20
C GLY A 71 -2.21 4.83 7.27
N VAL A 72 -1.15 5.64 7.28
CA VAL A 72 -1.01 6.79 6.37
C VAL A 72 -0.91 6.32 4.91
N PHE A 73 -0.11 5.29 4.63
CA PHE A 73 0.01 4.72 3.30
C PHE A 73 -1.31 4.15 2.77
N GLY A 74 -2.06 3.44 3.62
CA GLY A 74 -3.36 2.90 3.28
C GLY A 74 -4.36 3.99 2.90
N LEU A 75 -4.34 5.15 3.58
CA LEU A 75 -5.16 6.31 3.21
C LEU A 75 -4.76 6.89 1.84
N GLN A 76 -3.46 7.09 1.58
CA GLN A 76 -2.99 7.53 0.26
C GLN A 76 -3.48 6.57 -0.84
N SER A 77 -3.30 5.27 -0.59
CA SER A 77 -3.64 4.20 -1.53
C SER A 77 -5.15 4.12 -1.80
N CYS A 78 -5.99 4.29 -0.77
CA CYS A 78 -7.44 4.42 -0.90
C CYS A 78 -7.82 5.56 -1.85
N VAL A 79 -7.26 6.75 -1.62
CA VAL A 79 -7.61 7.95 -2.40
C VAL A 79 -7.23 7.76 -3.86
N ALA A 80 -5.98 7.37 -4.13
CA ALA A 80 -5.50 7.14 -5.49
C ALA A 80 -6.29 6.03 -6.21
N GLY A 81 -6.54 4.93 -5.51
CA GLY A 81 -7.26 3.77 -6.03
C GLY A 81 -8.73 4.06 -6.33
N LEU A 82 -9.46 4.68 -5.40
CA LEU A 82 -10.87 5.04 -5.60
C LEU A 82 -11.02 6.09 -6.71
N TRP A 83 -10.09 7.04 -6.79
CA TRP A 83 -10.08 8.02 -7.88
C TRP A 83 -9.93 7.32 -9.24
N ALA A 84 -8.97 6.42 -9.38
CA ALA A 84 -8.79 5.63 -10.60
C ALA A 84 -10.01 4.76 -10.94
N LEU A 85 -10.61 4.14 -9.91
CA LEU A 85 -11.70 3.19 -10.08
C LEU A 85 -13.01 3.89 -10.45
N LEU A 86 -13.32 5.03 -9.84
CA LEU A 86 -14.66 5.63 -9.86
C LEU A 86 -14.75 6.93 -10.66
N ILE A 87 -13.65 7.66 -10.84
CA ILE A 87 -13.70 9.06 -11.29
C ILE A 87 -12.87 9.30 -12.55
N ASP A 88 -11.65 8.78 -12.63
CA ASP A 88 -10.71 9.16 -13.71
C ASP A 88 -11.16 8.63 -15.09
N PRO A 89 -11.51 9.53 -16.03
CA PRO A 89 -12.07 9.12 -17.32
C PRO A 89 -11.04 8.43 -18.22
N VAL A 90 -9.75 8.71 -18.05
CA VAL A 90 -8.69 8.11 -18.87
C VAL A 90 -8.51 6.64 -18.51
N PHE A 91 -8.54 6.32 -17.22
CA PHE A 91 -8.54 4.93 -16.74
C PHE A 91 -9.82 4.17 -17.07
N HIS A 92 -10.95 4.86 -17.21
CA HIS A 92 -12.20 4.23 -17.66
C HIS A 92 -12.17 3.90 -19.14
N ALA A 93 -11.57 4.78 -19.95
CA ALA A 93 -11.44 4.58 -21.40
C ALA A 93 -10.46 3.46 -21.75
N ASP A 94 -9.35 3.34 -21.03
CA ASP A 94 -8.35 2.30 -21.24
C ASP A 94 -7.76 1.86 -19.90
N LYS A 95 -7.87 0.57 -19.55
CA LYS A 95 -7.34 0.01 -18.30
C LYS A 95 -5.97 -0.63 -18.43
N VAL A 96 -5.45 -0.76 -19.64
CA VAL A 96 -4.25 -1.56 -19.94
C VAL A 96 -3.05 -0.68 -20.24
N TYR A 97 -3.22 0.39 -20.99
CA TYR A 97 -2.13 1.26 -21.44
C TYR A 97 -2.15 2.65 -20.81
N SER A 98 -3.29 3.06 -20.25
CA SER A 98 -3.40 4.40 -19.72
C SER A 98 -2.45 4.67 -18.55
N GLN A 99 -1.90 5.88 -18.59
CA GLN A 99 -1.07 6.44 -17.55
C GLN A 99 -1.46 7.90 -17.36
N GLN A 100 -1.26 8.39 -16.15
CA GLN A 100 -1.51 9.76 -15.77
C GLN A 100 -0.33 10.26 -14.97
N LYS A 101 -0.05 11.56 -15.02
CA LYS A 101 1.07 12.13 -14.25
C LYS A 101 0.92 11.90 -12.74
N TRP A 102 -0.31 12.01 -12.23
CA TRP A 102 -0.61 11.72 -10.82
C TRP A 102 -0.50 10.23 -10.47
N SER A 103 -0.74 9.32 -11.42
CA SER A 103 -0.61 7.89 -11.16
C SER A 103 0.84 7.45 -11.15
N TRP A 104 1.69 8.03 -12.01
CA TRP A 104 3.15 7.90 -11.91
C TRP A 104 3.65 8.25 -10.52
N PHE A 105 3.29 9.45 -10.04
CA PHE A 105 3.63 9.90 -8.69
C PHE A 105 3.20 8.89 -7.61
N ASN A 106 1.93 8.49 -7.61
CA ASN A 106 1.40 7.59 -6.57
C ASN A 106 2.05 6.21 -6.60
N CYS A 107 2.21 5.62 -7.78
CA CYS A 107 2.81 4.30 -7.93
C CYS A 107 4.29 4.29 -7.51
N LEU A 108 5.07 5.31 -7.88
CA LEU A 108 6.50 5.37 -7.52
C LEU A 108 6.70 5.66 -6.03
N ILE A 109 5.90 6.54 -5.44
CA ILE A 109 5.89 6.77 -3.99
C ILE A 109 5.51 5.49 -3.25
N ALA A 110 4.52 4.74 -3.75
CA ALA A 110 4.11 3.45 -3.19
C ALA A 110 5.22 2.39 -3.32
N ALA A 111 5.94 2.34 -4.44
CA ALA A 111 7.10 1.47 -4.59
C ALA A 111 8.17 1.77 -3.52
N GLY A 112 8.45 3.05 -3.25
CA GLY A 112 9.34 3.49 -2.18
C GLY A 112 8.88 3.06 -0.78
N PHE A 113 7.57 3.18 -0.50
CA PHE A 113 6.98 2.68 0.75
C PHE A 113 7.18 1.16 0.90
N PHE A 114 6.87 0.37 -0.13
CA PHE A 114 7.03 -1.08 -0.04
C PHE A 114 8.51 -1.49 0.08
N LEU A 115 9.44 -0.71 -0.49
CA LEU A 115 10.86 -0.92 -0.22
C LEU A 115 11.21 -0.73 1.26
N LEU A 116 10.69 0.34 1.89
CA LEU A 116 10.84 0.58 3.33
C LEU A 116 10.25 -0.58 4.16
N GLU A 117 9.05 -1.03 3.83
CA GLU A 117 8.40 -2.17 4.50
C GLU A 117 9.24 -3.44 4.41
N ASN A 118 9.78 -3.76 3.23
CA ASN A 118 10.66 -4.93 3.07
C ASN A 118 11.90 -4.80 3.96
N VAL A 119 12.58 -3.65 3.94
CA VAL A 119 13.73 -3.39 4.83
C VAL A 119 13.33 -3.57 6.29
N ALA A 120 12.22 -2.94 6.72
CA ALA A 120 11.75 -2.99 8.10
C ALA A 120 11.41 -4.43 8.55
N VAL A 121 10.73 -5.21 7.70
CA VAL A 121 10.36 -6.60 7.99
C VAL A 121 11.60 -7.49 8.07
N HIS A 122 12.52 -7.40 7.11
CA HIS A 122 13.73 -8.23 7.12
C HIS A 122 14.66 -7.91 8.28
N VAL A 123 14.89 -6.63 8.56
CA VAL A 123 15.69 -6.19 9.72
C VAL A 123 15.03 -6.64 11.02
N SER A 124 13.71 -6.49 11.16
CA SER A 124 12.97 -6.94 12.34
C SER A 124 13.05 -8.46 12.53
N ASN A 125 12.93 -9.23 11.45
CA ASN A 125 13.05 -10.69 11.49
C ASN A 125 14.44 -11.14 11.96
N ILE A 126 15.51 -10.47 11.52
CA ILE A 126 16.88 -10.76 11.96
C ILE A 126 17.06 -10.39 13.44
N ILE A 127 16.71 -9.15 13.82
CA ILE A 127 16.94 -8.63 15.18
C ILE A 127 16.09 -9.38 16.22
N PHE A 128 14.81 -9.61 15.93
CA PHE A 128 13.88 -10.23 16.87
C PHE A 128 13.73 -11.73 16.68
N ARG A 129 14.51 -12.33 15.77
CA ARG A 129 14.50 -13.77 15.44
C ARG A 129 13.09 -14.30 15.15
N THR A 130 12.38 -13.57 14.29
CA THR A 130 11.04 -13.93 13.82
C THR A 130 11.05 -14.22 12.33
N PHE A 131 10.01 -14.89 11.84
CA PHE A 131 9.83 -15.08 10.40
C PHE A 131 8.35 -15.19 10.02
N ASP A 132 7.73 -14.04 9.72
CA ASP A 132 6.36 -14.01 9.19
C ASP A 132 6.37 -14.18 7.66
N VAL A 133 6.20 -15.42 7.22
CA VAL A 133 6.22 -15.80 5.79
C VAL A 133 5.13 -15.08 5.01
N PHE A 134 3.91 -14.97 5.55
CA PHE A 134 2.79 -14.35 4.84
C PHE A 134 3.06 -12.88 4.59
N LEU A 135 3.59 -12.19 5.60
CA LEU A 135 3.92 -10.77 5.51
C LEU A 135 5.09 -10.52 4.54
N VAL A 136 6.16 -11.33 4.63
CA VAL A 136 7.31 -11.24 3.72
C VAL A 136 6.89 -11.45 2.26
N VAL A 137 6.17 -12.54 1.97
CA VAL A 137 5.71 -12.85 0.61
C VAL A 137 4.80 -11.76 0.07
N HIS A 138 3.86 -11.27 0.88
CA HIS A 138 2.97 -10.18 0.49
C HIS A 138 3.74 -8.90 0.12
N HIS A 139 4.66 -8.43 0.97
CA HIS A 139 5.39 -7.20 0.71
C HIS A 139 6.39 -7.32 -0.44
N LEU A 140 6.99 -8.50 -0.65
CA LEU A 140 7.85 -8.74 -1.80
C LEU A 140 7.06 -8.69 -3.11
N LEU A 141 5.89 -9.33 -3.16
CA LEU A 141 5.02 -9.31 -4.35
C LEU A 141 4.48 -7.91 -4.62
N ALA A 142 4.06 -7.19 -3.58
CA ALA A 142 3.59 -5.80 -3.70
C ALA A 142 4.69 -4.86 -4.20
N PHE A 143 5.91 -4.96 -3.64
CA PHE A 143 7.07 -4.21 -4.12
C PHE A 143 7.39 -4.56 -5.57
N GLY A 144 7.49 -5.85 -5.91
CA GLY A 144 7.82 -6.29 -7.26
C GLY A 144 6.80 -5.81 -8.31
N GLY A 145 5.51 -5.80 -7.98
CA GLY A 145 4.44 -5.31 -8.86
C GLY A 145 4.59 -3.82 -9.16
N LEU A 146 4.95 -3.00 -8.17
CA LEU A 146 5.14 -1.56 -8.36
C LEU A 146 6.53 -1.22 -8.93
N ALA A 147 7.58 -1.94 -8.52
CA ALA A 147 8.94 -1.77 -9.04
C ALA A 147 9.03 -2.10 -10.53
N GLY A 148 8.14 -2.96 -11.04
CA GLY A 148 7.99 -3.20 -12.47
C GLY A 148 7.75 -1.93 -13.30
N LEU A 149 7.16 -0.87 -12.70
CA LEU A 149 6.94 0.43 -13.36
C LEU A 149 8.22 1.27 -13.46
N VAL A 150 9.21 1.01 -12.60
CA VAL A 150 10.54 1.60 -12.72
C VAL A 150 11.25 1.07 -13.96
N ILE A 151 10.93 -0.13 -14.43
CA ILE A 151 11.60 -0.78 -15.56
C ILE A 151 10.77 -0.69 -16.84
N ASN A 152 9.45 -0.85 -16.74
CA ASN A 152 8.54 -0.89 -17.88
C ASN A 152 7.66 0.37 -17.94
N VAL A 153 8.08 1.34 -18.76
CA VAL A 153 7.30 2.57 -19.00
C VAL A 153 6.07 2.37 -19.88
N LYS A 154 5.87 1.20 -20.49
CA LYS A 154 4.71 0.95 -21.36
C LYS A 154 3.48 0.48 -20.58
N SER A 155 3.70 -0.13 -19.42
CA SER A 155 2.64 -0.73 -18.61
C SER A 155 1.67 0.33 -18.08
N GLY A 156 0.37 0.15 -18.30
CA GLY A 156 -0.63 1.06 -17.74
C GLY A 156 -0.73 0.95 -16.21
N HIS A 157 -1.24 2.00 -15.58
CA HIS A 157 -1.23 2.11 -14.11
C HIS A 157 -2.50 1.65 -13.41
N TYR A 158 -3.54 1.28 -14.16
CA TYR A 158 -4.82 0.90 -13.56
C TYR A 158 -4.68 -0.29 -12.60
N LEU A 159 -4.06 -1.39 -13.03
CA LEU A 159 -3.88 -2.58 -12.19
C LEU A 159 -2.97 -2.31 -10.99
N PRO A 160 -1.82 -1.61 -11.11
CA PRO A 160 -1.06 -1.14 -9.96
C PRO A 160 -1.88 -0.31 -8.96
N LEU A 161 -2.71 0.62 -9.44
CA LEU A 161 -3.58 1.45 -8.58
C LEU A 161 -4.67 0.61 -7.89
N MET A 162 -5.22 -0.42 -8.55
CA MET A 162 -6.13 -1.37 -7.91
C MET A 162 -5.37 -2.22 -6.86
N GLY A 163 -4.13 -2.59 -7.14
CA GLY A 163 -3.24 -3.24 -6.19
C GLY A 163 -3.01 -2.39 -4.94
N MET A 164 -2.75 -1.09 -5.11
CA MET A 164 -2.67 -0.13 -4.00
C MET A 164 -4.02 -0.05 -3.26
N LEU A 165 -5.14 0.01 -3.96
CA LEU A 165 -6.47 0.07 -3.35
C LEU A 165 -6.79 -1.14 -2.46
N LEU A 166 -6.12 -2.29 -2.64
CA LEU A 166 -6.25 -3.43 -1.71
C LEU A 166 -5.80 -3.08 -0.29
N GLU A 167 -5.02 -2.03 -0.09
CA GLU A 167 -4.64 -1.50 1.23
C GLU A 167 -5.79 -0.76 1.95
N MET A 168 -7.01 -0.78 1.40
CA MET A 168 -8.14 -0.07 2.00
C MET A 168 -8.50 -0.53 3.41
N SER A 169 -8.24 -1.78 3.76
CA SER A 169 -8.47 -2.28 5.12
C SER A 169 -7.31 -1.97 6.09
N THR A 170 -6.18 -1.48 5.59
CA THR A 170 -4.95 -1.27 6.37
C THR A 170 -5.11 -0.20 7.44
N PRO A 171 -5.70 0.99 7.18
CA PRO A 171 -5.93 1.99 8.24
C PRO A 171 -6.74 1.44 9.41
N SER A 172 -7.86 0.76 9.14
CA SER A 172 -8.70 0.16 10.18
C SER A 172 -7.99 -0.99 10.92
N THR A 173 -7.13 -1.74 10.22
CA THR A 173 -6.29 -2.78 10.83
C THR A 173 -5.28 -2.17 11.81
N CYS A 174 -4.64 -1.07 11.44
CA CYS A 174 -3.68 -0.36 12.28
C CYS A 174 -4.36 0.25 13.52
N ILE A 175 -5.50 0.92 13.34
CA ILE A 175 -6.31 1.44 14.44
C ILE A 175 -6.73 0.32 15.40
N SER A 176 -7.23 -0.80 14.87
CA SER A 176 -7.61 -1.98 15.65
C SER A 176 -6.48 -2.45 16.56
N TRP A 177 -5.28 -2.63 16.00
CA TRP A 177 -4.12 -3.15 16.72
C TRP A 177 -3.60 -2.15 17.77
N MET A 178 -3.52 -0.86 17.43
CA MET A 178 -3.06 0.17 18.37
C MET A 178 -4.01 0.31 19.57
N LEU A 179 -5.32 0.28 19.33
CA LEU A 179 -6.33 0.30 20.40
C LEU A 179 -6.27 -0.97 21.25
N LEU A 180 -6.01 -2.13 20.65
CA LEU A 180 -5.81 -3.37 21.38
C LEU A 180 -4.60 -3.28 22.32
N LYS A 181 -3.46 -2.74 21.85
CA LYS A 181 -2.30 -2.45 22.69
C LYS A 181 -2.55 -1.41 23.78
N ALA A 182 -3.45 -0.47 23.53
CA ALA A 182 -3.89 0.52 24.52
C ALA A 182 -4.91 -0.04 25.54
N GLY A 183 -5.28 -1.31 25.47
CA GLY A 183 -6.30 -1.91 26.35
C GLY A 183 -7.73 -1.41 26.06
N ARG A 184 -7.98 -0.91 24.85
CA ARG A 184 -9.24 -0.29 24.42
C ARG A 184 -10.09 -1.18 23.50
N ALA A 185 -9.77 -2.48 23.42
CA ALA A 185 -10.48 -3.42 22.55
C ALA A 185 -11.97 -3.63 22.90
N ASN A 186 -12.40 -3.29 24.13
CA ASN A 186 -13.81 -3.43 24.52
C ASN A 186 -14.66 -2.17 24.25
N THR A 187 -14.06 -1.09 23.73
CA THR A 187 -14.78 0.16 23.46
C THR A 187 -15.71 0.06 22.25
N PHE A 188 -16.77 0.86 22.23
CA PHE A 188 -17.64 0.97 21.05
C PHE A 188 -16.85 1.41 19.80
N PHE A 189 -15.94 2.37 19.96
CA PHE A 189 -15.07 2.82 18.87
C PHE A 189 -14.26 1.68 18.25
N TRP A 190 -13.67 0.81 19.08
CA TRP A 190 -12.95 -0.35 18.58
C TRP A 190 -13.85 -1.33 17.82
N LYS A 191 -15.05 -1.63 18.36
CA LYS A 191 -16.03 -2.52 17.70
C LYS A 191 -16.53 -1.94 16.37
N ALA A 192 -16.84 -0.65 16.32
CA ALA A 192 -17.22 0.02 15.09
C ALA A 192 -16.09 -0.05 14.04
N ASN A 193 -14.84 0.17 14.46
CA ASN A 193 -13.68 -0.01 13.59
C ASN A 193 -13.53 -1.46 13.10
N GLN A 194 -13.82 -2.49 13.93
CA GLN A 194 -13.83 -3.88 13.47
C GLN A 194 -14.87 -4.12 12.37
N TRP A 195 -16.09 -3.61 12.52
CA TRP A 195 -17.14 -3.76 11.51
C TRP A 195 -16.72 -3.16 10.17
N VAL A 196 -16.17 -1.94 10.19
CA VAL A 196 -15.61 -1.29 9.00
C VAL A 196 -14.47 -2.11 8.42
N MET A 197 -13.53 -2.58 9.24
CA MET A 197 -12.39 -3.39 8.80
C MET A 197 -12.86 -4.67 8.09
N ILE A 198 -13.79 -5.43 8.66
CA ILE A 198 -14.33 -6.67 8.07
C ILE A 198 -15.00 -6.36 6.74
N HIS A 199 -15.80 -5.28 6.66
CA HIS A 199 -16.42 -4.87 5.41
C HIS A 199 -15.37 -4.58 4.32
N LEU A 200 -14.33 -3.83 4.65
CA LEU A 200 -13.23 -3.51 3.72
C LEU A 200 -12.45 -4.76 3.28
N PHE A 201 -12.31 -5.78 4.13
CA PHE A 201 -11.73 -7.07 3.72
C PHE A 201 -12.58 -7.79 2.68
N HIS A 202 -13.91 -7.69 2.74
CA HIS A 202 -14.78 -8.21 1.69
C HIS A 202 -14.70 -7.39 0.41
N CYS A 203 -14.62 -6.05 0.52
CA CYS A 203 -14.40 -5.18 -0.64
C CYS A 203 -13.10 -5.52 -1.38
N ARG A 204 -12.02 -5.85 -0.64
CA ARG A 204 -10.76 -6.33 -1.24
C ARG A 204 -10.95 -7.59 -2.08
N MET A 205 -11.77 -8.55 -1.64
CA MET A 205 -12.05 -9.77 -2.41
C MET A 205 -12.78 -9.44 -3.72
N ILE A 206 -13.81 -8.60 -3.66
CA ILE A 206 -14.53 -8.12 -4.85
C ILE A 206 -13.56 -7.41 -5.80
N LEU A 207 -12.67 -6.58 -5.27
CA LEU A 207 -11.67 -5.87 -6.07
C LEU A 207 -10.70 -6.84 -6.75
N THR A 208 -10.26 -7.91 -6.09
CA THR A 208 -9.40 -8.92 -6.74
C THR A 208 -10.12 -9.63 -7.89
N TYR A 209 -11.42 -9.91 -7.76
CA TYR A 209 -12.20 -10.48 -8.88
C TYR A 209 -12.34 -9.49 -10.04
N HIS A 210 -12.52 -8.20 -9.74
CA HIS A 210 -12.49 -7.15 -10.75
C HIS A 210 -11.14 -7.06 -11.46
N MET A 211 -10.02 -7.17 -10.73
CA MET A 211 -8.69 -7.21 -11.34
C MET A 211 -8.53 -8.42 -12.26
N TRP A 212 -8.98 -9.62 -11.84
CA TRP A 212 -9.02 -10.80 -12.71
C TRP A 212 -9.86 -10.58 -13.97
N TRP A 213 -11.05 -10.00 -13.82
CA TRP A 213 -11.93 -9.67 -14.93
C TRP A 213 -11.24 -8.75 -15.94
N VAL A 214 -10.61 -7.66 -15.47
CA VAL A 214 -9.83 -6.75 -16.32
C VAL A 214 -8.70 -7.50 -17.03
N CYS A 215 -8.00 -8.40 -16.31
CA CYS A 215 -6.93 -9.21 -16.90
C CYS A 215 -7.42 -10.13 -18.03
N ILE A 216 -8.52 -10.83 -17.81
CA ILE A 216 -9.07 -11.81 -18.77
C ILE A 216 -9.62 -11.10 -20.01
N PHE A 217 -10.40 -10.02 -19.82
CA PHE A 217 -11.01 -9.29 -20.94
C PHE A 217 -10.01 -8.58 -21.83
N ASN A 218 -8.82 -8.29 -21.30
CA ASN A 218 -7.77 -7.59 -22.02
C ASN A 218 -6.51 -8.46 -22.20
N TRP A 219 -6.67 -9.78 -22.21
CA TRP A 219 -5.57 -10.74 -22.11
C TRP A 219 -4.42 -10.46 -23.09
N ASN A 220 -4.72 -10.33 -24.39
CA ASN A 220 -3.70 -10.11 -25.43
C ASN A 220 -2.90 -8.82 -25.17
N SER A 221 -3.61 -7.72 -24.89
CA SER A 221 -3.00 -6.43 -24.60
C SER A 221 -2.14 -6.47 -23.32
N ILE A 222 -2.58 -7.20 -22.31
CA ILE A 222 -1.85 -7.39 -21.06
C ILE A 222 -0.59 -8.22 -21.28
N THR A 223 -0.65 -9.30 -22.05
CA THR A 223 0.52 -10.13 -22.37
C THR A 223 1.55 -9.40 -23.23
N GLU A 224 1.10 -8.50 -24.12
CA GLU A 224 1.98 -7.70 -24.96
C GLU A 224 2.63 -6.55 -24.19
N ASN A 225 1.90 -5.96 -23.24
CA ASN A 225 2.36 -4.80 -22.50
C ASN A 225 3.20 -5.15 -21.25
N LEU A 226 2.87 -6.25 -20.56
CA LEU A 226 3.61 -6.68 -19.39
C LEU A 226 4.86 -7.45 -19.81
N GLY A 227 6.03 -6.89 -19.52
CA GLY A 227 7.27 -7.66 -19.56
C GLY A 227 7.17 -8.91 -18.66
N LEU A 228 7.86 -9.99 -19.05
CA LEU A 228 7.74 -11.32 -18.44
C LEU A 228 7.87 -11.31 -16.90
N LEU A 229 8.85 -10.58 -16.36
CA LEU A 229 9.05 -10.50 -14.92
C LEU A 229 7.84 -9.86 -14.21
N HIS A 230 7.35 -8.74 -14.74
CA HIS A 230 6.18 -8.05 -14.19
C HIS A 230 4.94 -8.94 -14.30
N PHE A 231 4.76 -9.62 -15.44
CA PHE A 231 3.70 -10.60 -15.63
C PHE A 231 3.69 -11.68 -14.53
N ILE A 232 4.84 -12.31 -14.28
CA ILE A 232 4.96 -13.35 -13.24
C ILE A 232 4.59 -12.78 -11.85
N VAL A 233 5.12 -11.62 -11.50
CA VAL A 233 4.86 -11.01 -10.19
C VAL A 233 3.40 -10.60 -10.04
N LEU A 234 2.79 -10.01 -11.08
CA LEU A 234 1.40 -9.59 -11.06
C LEU A 234 0.46 -10.78 -10.86
N PHE A 235 0.60 -11.85 -11.64
CA PHE A 235 -0.31 -12.98 -11.57
C PHE A 235 -0.07 -13.86 -10.35
N SER A 236 1.18 -14.03 -9.90
CA SER A 236 1.47 -14.72 -8.63
C SER A 236 0.94 -13.92 -7.43
N GLY A 237 1.13 -12.59 -7.44
CA GLY A 237 0.56 -11.66 -6.48
C GLY A 237 -0.95 -11.74 -6.44
N LEU A 238 -1.61 -11.60 -7.60
CA LEU A 238 -3.06 -11.63 -7.72
C LEU A 238 -3.63 -12.97 -7.27
N PHE A 239 -3.03 -14.10 -7.66
CA PHE A 239 -3.40 -15.43 -7.17
C PHE A 239 -3.28 -15.54 -5.64
N ALA A 240 -2.13 -15.13 -5.08
CA ALA A 240 -1.88 -15.19 -3.65
C ALA A 240 -2.89 -14.35 -2.86
N VAL A 241 -3.17 -13.11 -3.29
CA VAL A 241 -4.15 -12.26 -2.59
C VAL A 241 -5.58 -12.78 -2.74
N THR A 242 -5.94 -13.32 -3.90
CA THR A 242 -7.31 -13.78 -4.16
C THR A 242 -7.65 -15.05 -3.38
N LEU A 243 -6.77 -16.05 -3.41
CA LEU A 243 -7.09 -17.40 -2.92
C LEU A 243 -6.51 -17.73 -1.55
N ILE A 244 -5.46 -17.04 -1.12
CA ILE A 244 -4.74 -17.38 0.11
C ILE A 244 -4.86 -16.26 1.13
N LEU A 245 -4.30 -15.08 0.81
CA LEU A 245 -4.12 -14.00 1.79
C LEU A 245 -5.43 -13.34 2.20
N ASN A 246 -6.27 -12.89 1.26
CA ASN A 246 -7.54 -12.24 1.62
C ASN A 246 -8.48 -13.18 2.39
N PRO A 247 -8.70 -14.45 1.98
CA PRO A 247 -9.54 -15.37 2.77
C PRO A 247 -9.00 -15.59 4.18
N TYR A 248 -7.69 -15.85 4.31
CA TYR A 248 -7.05 -16.07 5.62
C TYR A 248 -7.13 -14.85 6.53
N TRP A 249 -6.82 -13.66 6.01
CA TRP A 249 -6.91 -12.43 6.78
C TRP A 249 -8.35 -12.09 7.16
N THR A 250 -9.30 -12.29 6.26
CA THR A 250 -10.74 -12.09 6.56
C THR A 250 -11.18 -12.99 7.71
N TYR A 251 -10.79 -14.26 7.70
CA TYR A 251 -11.02 -15.18 8.82
C TYR A 251 -10.42 -14.65 10.13
N LYS A 252 -9.12 -14.32 10.15
CA LYS A 252 -8.44 -13.80 11.34
C LYS A 252 -9.09 -12.53 11.89
N LYS A 253 -9.44 -11.58 11.01
CA LYS A 253 -10.07 -10.31 11.42
C LYS A 253 -11.50 -10.49 11.90
N THR A 254 -12.23 -11.45 11.34
CA THR A 254 -13.57 -11.81 11.83
C THR A 254 -13.48 -12.45 13.21
N GLN A 255 -12.50 -13.34 13.45
CA GLN A 255 -12.25 -13.88 14.78
C GLN A 255 -11.84 -12.82 15.79
N GLN A 256 -11.04 -11.83 15.38
CA GLN A 256 -10.60 -10.75 16.25
C GLN A 256 -11.78 -9.97 16.84
N LEU A 257 -12.87 -9.77 16.09
CA LEU A 257 -14.09 -9.13 16.60
C LEU A 257 -14.73 -9.90 17.77
N LEU A 258 -14.69 -11.24 17.73
CA LEU A 258 -15.28 -12.12 18.74
C LEU A 258 -14.35 -12.32 19.94
N SER A 259 -13.06 -12.46 19.66
CA SER A 259 -12.00 -12.64 20.65
C SER A 259 -10.86 -11.67 20.34
N PRO A 260 -10.72 -10.57 21.12
CA PRO A 260 -9.69 -9.56 20.90
C PRO A 260 -8.27 -10.08 21.21
N THR A 261 -7.76 -10.93 20.32
CA THR A 261 -6.42 -11.50 20.39
C THR A 261 -5.47 -10.71 19.49
N ASP A 262 -4.23 -10.55 19.94
CA ASP A 262 -3.14 -10.09 19.08
C ASP A 262 -2.59 -11.28 18.29
N TRP A 263 -2.66 -11.20 16.97
CA TRP A 263 -2.23 -12.26 16.04
C TRP A 263 -0.88 -11.96 15.38
N ASN A 264 -0.23 -10.85 15.77
CA ASN A 264 1.02 -10.38 15.18
C ASN A 264 2.28 -10.87 15.96
N PHE A 265 2.10 -11.71 16.99
CA PHE A 265 3.18 -12.22 17.85
C PHE A 265 2.97 -13.68 18.20
#